data_AF-A0A9D5JK32-F1
#
_entry.id   AF-A0A9D5JK32-F1
#
_cell.length_a   1.000
_cell.length_b   1.000
_cell.length_c   1.000
_cell.angle_alpha   90.00
_cell.angle_beta   90.00
_cell.angle_gamma   90.00
#
_symmetry.space_group_name_H-M   'P 1'
#
loop_
_entity.id
_entity.type
_entity.pdbx_description
1 polymer ?
#
loop_
_entity_poly.entity_id
_entity_poly.type
_entity_poly.pdbx_seq_one_letter_code
_entity_poly.pdbx_strand_id
1 'polypeptide(L)'
;RVDWYIVLAACVIAMGALVVAALPLAQNVVPNPDMIWANAPVAAFVFPLIGFFMGPVYPAINSVILSALPKAQHALMAGLIVVFSALGGTTGSYVTGIIFEYLGGTRAFYTSIIPMIGILVSITALKKMTARNVTG
;
A
#
# COMPACT_ATOMS: atom_id res chain seq x y z
N ARG A 1 -14.95 1.38 19.27
CA ARG A 1 -14.09 0.43 18.52
C ARG A 1 -14.02 0.95 17.10
N VAL A 2 -12.87 1.41 16.63
CA VAL A 2 -12.74 1.86 15.23
C VAL A 2 -12.80 0.63 14.34
N ASP A 3 -13.63 0.67 13.30
CA ASP A 3 -13.72 -0.42 12.33
C ASP A 3 -12.39 -0.51 11.55
N TRP A 4 -11.73 -1.68 11.62
CA TRP A 4 -10.44 -1.94 10.96
C TRP A 4 -10.49 -1.59 9.47
N TYR A 5 -11.67 -1.75 8.85
CA TYR A 5 -11.94 -1.37 7.47
C TYR A 5 -11.71 0.13 7.23
N ILE A 6 -12.21 0.98 8.13
CA ILE A 6 -12.09 2.44 7.99
C ILE A 6 -10.62 2.85 8.13
N VAL A 7 -9.88 2.24 9.06
CA VAL A 7 -8.45 2.52 9.24
C VAL A 7 -7.67 2.17 7.98
N LEU A 8 -7.86 0.96 7.44
CA LEU A 8 -7.15 0.54 6.24
C LEU A 8 -7.55 1.35 5.01
N ALA A 9 -8.84 1.61 4.81
CA ALA A 9 -9.32 2.43 3.71
C ALA A 9 -8.76 3.85 3.79
N ALA A 10 -8.73 4.45 4.98
CA ALA A 10 -8.11 5.76 5.21
C ALA A 10 -6.62 5.75 4.88
N CYS A 11 -5.86 4.73 5.29
CA CYS A 11 -4.44 4.60 4.93
C CYS A 11 -4.24 4.51 3.41
N VAL A 12 -5.03 3.70 2.70
CA VAL A 12 -4.88 3.54 1.24
C VAL A 12 -5.28 4.81 0.50
N ILE A 13 -6.35 5.48 0.92
CA ILE A 13 -6.75 6.78 0.37
C ILE A 13 -5.68 7.85 0.63
N ALA A 14 -5.11 7.88 1.84
CA ALA A 14 -4.02 8.80 2.18
C ALA A 14 -2.78 8.55 1.31
N MET A 15 -2.38 7.28 1.11
CA MET A 15 -1.30 6.94 0.18
C MET A 15 -1.59 7.41 -1.24
N GLY A 16 -2.79 7.17 -1.76
CA GLY A 16 -3.19 7.62 -3.09
C GLY A 16 -3.16 9.15 -3.24
N ALA A 17 -3.66 9.88 -2.23
CA ALA A 17 -3.60 11.33 -2.19
C ALA A 17 -2.16 11.85 -2.17
N LEU A 18 -1.28 11.21 -1.40
CA LEU A 18 0.15 11.55 -1.35
C LEU A 18 0.84 11.27 -2.68
N VAL A 19 0.50 10.18 -3.38
CA VAL A 19 1.03 9.87 -4.71
C VAL A 19 0.66 10.97 -5.72
N VAL A 20 -0.59 11.41 -5.71
CA VAL A 20 -1.07 12.49 -6.58
C VAL A 20 -0.38 13.81 -6.23
N ALA A 21 -0.19 14.10 -4.94
CA ALA A 21 0.49 15.32 -4.50
C ALA A 21 2.00 15.30 -4.75
N ALA A 22 2.66 14.15 -4.66
CA ALA A 22 4.12 14.00 -4.76
C ALA A 22 4.68 14.60 -6.06
N LEU A 23 3.95 14.43 -7.16
CA LEU A 23 4.37 14.82 -8.49
C LEU A 23 4.45 16.33 -8.73
N PRO A 24 3.37 17.12 -8.52
CA PRO A 24 3.45 18.58 -8.66
C PRO A 24 4.46 19.18 -7.66
N LEU A 25 4.59 18.56 -6.48
CA LEU A 25 5.59 18.95 -5.49
C LEU A 25 7.03 18.66 -5.96
N ALA A 26 7.26 17.56 -6.67
CA ALA A 26 8.58 17.19 -7.19
C ALA A 26 9.01 17.98 -8.44
N GLN A 27 8.06 18.38 -9.29
CA GLN A 27 8.36 19.12 -10.52
C GLN A 27 8.95 20.53 -10.27
N ASN A 28 8.70 21.10 -9.10
CA ASN A 28 9.16 22.45 -8.73
C ASN A 28 10.47 22.44 -7.92
N VAL A 29 11.11 21.27 -7.77
CA VAL A 29 12.34 21.15 -6.98
C VAL A 29 13.57 21.42 -7.84
N VAL A 30 14.25 22.52 -7.55
CA VAL A 30 15.58 22.82 -8.11
C VAL A 30 16.63 22.07 -7.26
N PRO A 31 17.56 21.32 -7.88
CA PRO A 31 18.66 20.68 -7.16
C PRO A 31 19.50 21.73 -6.44
N ASN A 32 19.54 21.68 -5.11
CA ASN A 32 20.37 22.56 -4.29
C ASN A 32 21.43 21.73 -3.54
N PRO A 33 22.74 21.95 -3.79
CA PRO A 33 23.81 21.20 -3.13
C PRO A 33 23.93 21.46 -1.62
N ASP A 34 23.39 22.58 -1.10
CA ASP A 34 23.38 22.90 0.34
C ASP A 34 22.13 22.39 1.06
N MET A 35 21.50 21.33 0.55
CA MET A 35 20.28 20.76 1.13
C MET A 35 20.57 20.10 2.49
N ILE A 36 19.90 20.60 3.52
CA ILE A 36 19.85 20.02 4.86
C ILE A 36 18.39 19.65 5.15
N TRP A 37 18.14 18.68 6.04
CA TRP A 37 16.79 18.26 6.45
C TRP A 37 15.83 19.43 6.77
N ALA A 38 16.32 20.51 7.38
CA ALA A 38 15.52 21.70 7.70
C ALA A 38 15.12 22.53 6.47
N ASN A 39 15.90 22.48 5.40
CA ASN A 39 15.69 23.22 4.14
C ASN A 39 15.28 22.30 2.99
N ALA A 40 14.93 21.04 3.29
CA ALA A 40 14.53 20.08 2.28
C ALA A 40 13.14 20.42 1.73
N PRO A 41 12.92 20.28 0.41
CA PRO A 41 11.62 20.52 -0.20
C PRO A 41 10.59 19.53 0.36
N VAL A 42 9.34 19.98 0.47
CA VAL A 42 8.23 19.17 1.00
C VAL A 42 8.12 17.82 0.28
N ALA A 43 8.46 17.76 -1.02
CA ALA A 43 8.53 16.53 -1.81
C ALA A 43 9.40 15.43 -1.17
N ALA A 44 10.50 15.79 -0.49
CA ALA A 44 11.39 14.85 0.17
C ALA A 44 10.71 14.10 1.34
N PHE A 45 9.71 14.73 1.98
CA PHE A 45 8.97 14.15 3.09
C PHE A 45 7.76 13.32 2.65
N VAL A 46 7.34 13.43 1.38
CA VAL A 46 6.18 12.68 0.85
C VAL A 46 6.46 11.18 0.82
N PHE A 47 7.65 10.75 0.38
CA PHE A 47 8.00 9.32 0.33
C PHE A 47 8.02 8.63 1.72
N PRO A 48 8.68 9.19 2.76
CA PRO A 48 8.56 8.67 4.12
C PRO A 48 7.11 8.61 4.62
N LEU A 49 6.30 9.61 4.28
CA LEU A 49 4.91 9.68 4.70
C LEU A 49 4.05 8.60 4.01
N ILE A 50 4.30 8.30 2.73
CA ILE A 50 3.70 7.15 2.04
C ILE A 50 4.07 5.86 2.78
N GLY A 51 5.35 5.68 3.14
CA GLY A 51 5.82 4.54 3.91
C GLY A 51 5.14 4.40 5.28
N PHE A 52 4.89 5.52 5.96
CA PHE A 52 4.17 5.57 7.22
C PHE A 52 2.74 5.02 7.10
N PHE A 53 2.00 5.41 6.04
CA PHE A 53 0.65 4.89 5.80
C PHE A 53 0.64 3.46 5.24
N MET A 54 1.70 3.05 4.55
CA MET A 54 1.86 1.69 4.02
C MET A 54 2.10 0.66 5.14
N GLY A 55 2.88 1.01 6.15
CA GLY A 55 3.34 0.10 7.21
C GLY A 55 2.22 -0.73 7.87
N PRO A 56 1.10 -0.13 8.30
CA PRO A 56 0.00 -0.86 8.95
C PRO A 56 -0.80 -1.80 8.04
N VAL A 57 -0.72 -1.64 6.70
CA VAL A 57 -1.62 -2.33 5.76
C VAL A 57 -1.46 -3.84 5.84
N TYR A 58 -0.23 -4.34 5.74
CA TYR A 58 0.05 -5.77 5.71
C TYR A 58 -0.19 -6.47 7.06
N PRO A 59 0.29 -5.94 8.21
CA PRO A 59 -0.04 -6.51 9.52
C PRO A 59 -1.55 -6.55 9.81
N ALA A 60 -2.28 -5.49 9.44
CA ALA A 60 -3.72 -5.43 9.69
C ALA A 60 -4.50 -6.45 8.84
N ILE A 61 -4.18 -6.58 7.54
CA ILE A 61 -4.83 -7.57 6.67
C ILE A 61 -4.56 -9.00 7.18
N ASN A 62 -3.31 -9.33 7.51
CA ASN A 62 -2.96 -10.64 8.03
C ASN A 62 -3.64 -10.96 9.36
N SER A 63 -3.77 -9.96 10.24
CA SER A 63 -4.50 -10.11 11.50
C SER A 63 -5.98 -10.45 11.27
N VAL A 64 -6.64 -9.77 10.34
CA VAL A 64 -8.06 -10.02 10.00
C VAL A 64 -8.23 -11.43 9.41
N ILE A 65 -7.39 -11.83 8.46
CA ILE A 65 -7.44 -13.15 7.82
C ILE A 65 -7.28 -14.27 8.86
N LEU A 66 -6.26 -14.17 9.71
CA LEU A 66 -6.01 -15.19 10.74
C LEU A 66 -7.14 -15.22 11.77
N SER A 67 -7.69 -14.06 12.18
CA SER A 67 -8.78 -14.01 13.16
C SER A 67 -10.09 -14.65 12.68
N ALA A 68 -10.28 -14.77 11.36
CA ALA A 68 -11.47 -15.36 10.75
C ALA A 68 -11.38 -16.88 10.54
N LEU A 69 -10.24 -17.52 10.86
CA LEU A 69 -9.96 -18.93 10.59
C LEU A 69 -9.77 -19.74 11.89
N PRO A 70 -10.08 -21.05 11.88
CA PRO A 70 -9.81 -21.92 13.01
C PRO A 70 -8.31 -22.01 13.33
N LYS A 71 -7.95 -22.14 14.62
CA LYS A 71 -6.55 -22.18 15.08
C LYS A 71 -5.69 -23.23 14.38
N ALA A 72 -6.27 -24.37 14.02
CA ALA A 72 -5.58 -25.45 13.32
C ALA A 72 -5.05 -25.04 11.92
N GLN A 73 -5.64 -24.01 11.30
CA GLN A 73 -5.30 -23.58 9.93
C GLN A 73 -4.34 -22.38 9.90
N HIS A 74 -4.02 -21.76 11.04
CA HIS A 74 -3.16 -20.57 11.08
C HIS A 74 -1.78 -20.83 10.47
N ALA A 75 -1.19 -22.00 10.71
CA ALA A 75 0.12 -22.36 10.16
C ALA A 75 0.10 -22.46 8.63
N LEU A 76 -0.92 -23.12 8.06
CA LEU A 76 -1.09 -23.25 6.62
C LEU A 76 -1.31 -21.88 5.96
N MET A 77 -2.14 -21.05 6.56
CA MET A 77 -2.45 -19.72 6.04
C MET A 77 -1.26 -18.77 6.09
N ALA A 78 -0.49 -18.79 7.18
CA ALA A 78 0.76 -18.05 7.27
C ALA A 78 1.73 -18.46 6.15
N GLY A 79 1.84 -19.76 5.85
CA GLY A 79 2.62 -20.27 4.73
C GLY A 79 2.16 -19.70 3.38
N LEU A 80 0.85 -19.76 3.10
CA LEU A 80 0.29 -19.20 1.85
C LEU A 80 0.52 -17.69 1.75
N ILE A 81 0.32 -16.95 2.84
CA ILE A 81 0.57 -15.50 2.90
C ILE A 81 2.02 -15.19 2.51
N VAL A 82 3.00 -15.93 3.06
CA VAL A 82 4.42 -15.73 2.75
C VAL A 82 4.71 -16.04 1.28
N VAL A 83 4.21 -17.16 0.75
CA VAL A 83 4.42 -17.54 -0.66
C VAL A 83 3.82 -16.50 -1.61
N PHE A 84 2.57 -16.09 -1.40
CA PHE A 84 1.93 -15.07 -2.23
C PHE A 84 2.55 -13.68 -2.06
N SER A 85 3.07 -13.34 -0.87
CA SER A 85 3.80 -12.08 -0.68
C SER A 85 5.14 -12.09 -1.43
N ALA A 86 5.86 -13.20 -1.45
CA ALA A 86 7.12 -13.33 -2.19
C ALA A 86 6.87 -13.26 -3.70
N LEU A 87 5.86 -13.98 -4.20
CA LEU A 87 5.42 -13.92 -5.60
C LEU A 87 4.94 -12.52 -5.99
N GLY A 88 4.11 -11.90 -5.15
CA GLY A 88 3.62 -10.53 -5.36
C GLY A 88 4.77 -9.52 -5.36
N GLY A 89 5.78 -9.69 -4.50
CA GLY A 89 6.96 -8.85 -4.45
C GLY A 89 7.81 -8.93 -5.73
N THR A 90 8.07 -10.14 -6.24
CA THR A 90 8.85 -10.34 -7.47
C THR A 90 8.08 -9.89 -8.71
N THR A 91 6.82 -10.33 -8.86
CA THR A 91 5.97 -9.91 -9.98
C THR A 91 5.70 -8.40 -9.95
N GLY A 92 5.43 -7.83 -8.78
CA GLY A 92 5.20 -6.41 -8.61
C GLY A 92 6.41 -5.57 -8.96
N SER A 93 7.61 -5.99 -8.52
CA SER A 93 8.87 -5.31 -8.88
C SER A 93 9.16 -5.40 -10.37
N TYR A 94 8.93 -6.55 -10.99
CA TYR A 94 9.10 -6.75 -12.42
C TYR A 94 8.15 -5.87 -13.24
N VAL A 95 6.85 -5.88 -12.92
CA VAL A 95 5.84 -5.06 -13.60
C VAL A 95 6.13 -3.58 -13.40
N THR A 96 6.48 -3.16 -12.18
CA THR A 96 6.84 -1.76 -11.90
C THR A 96 8.09 -1.37 -12.68
N GLY A 97 9.11 -2.23 -12.77
CA GLY A 97 10.31 -1.98 -13.56
C GLY A 97 10.00 -1.72 -15.03
N ILE A 98 9.19 -2.58 -15.65
CA ILE A 98 8.71 -2.40 -17.03
C ILE A 98 7.95 -1.07 -17.17
N ILE A 99 7.02 -0.77 -16.28
CA ILE A 99 6.24 0.48 -16.35
C ILE A 99 7.18 1.69 -16.25
N PHE A 100 8.17 1.67 -15.36
CA PHE A 100 9.16 2.75 -15.23
C PHE A 100 10.03 2.91 -16.48
N GLU A 101 10.39 1.80 -17.13
CA GLU A 101 11.14 1.80 -18.39
C GLU A 101 10.34 2.40 -19.56
N TYR A 102 9.10 1.96 -19.76
CA TYR A 102 8.29 2.37 -20.92
C TYR A 102 7.56 3.71 -20.74
N LEU A 103 7.08 4.04 -19.54
CA LEU A 103 6.27 5.25 -19.29
C LEU A 103 7.06 6.40 -18.67
N GLY A 104 8.30 6.15 -18.23
CA GLY A 104 9.11 7.10 -17.46
C GLY A 104 8.63 7.26 -16.02
N GLY A 105 9.52 7.68 -15.11
CA GLY A 105 9.26 7.66 -13.66
C GLY A 105 8.01 8.43 -13.21
N THR A 106 7.76 9.59 -13.83
CA THR A 106 6.64 10.48 -13.52
C THR A 106 5.27 9.82 -13.76
N ARG A 107 5.07 9.20 -14.93
CA ARG A 107 3.81 8.52 -15.26
C ARG A 107 3.72 7.14 -14.63
N ALA A 108 4.84 6.43 -14.54
CA ALA A 108 4.90 5.14 -13.88
C ALA A 108 4.48 5.24 -12.41
N PHE A 109 4.86 6.31 -11.71
CA PHE A 109 4.44 6.51 -10.33
C PHE A 109 2.91 6.69 -10.18
N TYR A 110 2.25 7.39 -11.12
CA TYR A 110 0.78 7.48 -11.12
C TYR A 110 0.09 6.13 -11.35
N THR A 111 0.70 5.22 -12.12
CA THR A 111 0.13 3.88 -12.32
C THR A 111 0.07 3.07 -11.03
N SER A 112 0.80 3.44 -9.97
CA SER A 112 0.67 2.81 -8.65
C SER A 112 -0.70 3.01 -7.99
N ILE A 113 -1.51 3.97 -8.46
CA ILE A 113 -2.90 4.13 -8.01
C ILE A 113 -3.74 2.90 -8.38
N ILE A 114 -3.43 2.23 -9.50
CA ILE A 114 -4.15 1.03 -9.96
C ILE A 114 -4.10 -0.10 -8.91
N PRO A 115 -2.92 -0.56 -8.45
CA PRO A 115 -2.87 -1.59 -7.40
C PRO A 115 -3.45 -1.09 -6.07
N MET A 116 -3.37 0.20 -5.72
CA MET A 116 -4.03 0.74 -4.53
C MET A 116 -5.55 0.63 -4.59
N ILE A 117 -6.17 0.87 -5.75
CA ILE A 117 -7.60 0.63 -5.97
C ILE A 117 -7.90 -0.87 -5.83
N GLY A 118 -7.05 -1.74 -6.37
CA GLY A 118 -7.15 -3.19 -6.19
C GLY A 118 -7.16 -3.61 -4.72
N ILE A 119 -6.30 -3.00 -3.89
CA ILE A 119 -6.27 -3.23 -2.44
C ILE A 119 -7.58 -2.76 -1.78
N LEU A 120 -8.09 -1.58 -2.12
CA LEU A 120 -9.37 -1.08 -1.60
C LEU A 120 -10.53 -2.05 -1.90
N VAL A 121 -10.64 -2.50 -3.15
CA VAL A 121 -11.64 -3.49 -3.57
C VAL A 121 -11.46 -4.79 -2.78
N SER A 122 -10.24 -5.28 -2.63
CA SER A 122 -9.93 -6.50 -1.88
C SER A 122 -10.34 -6.39 -0.40
N ILE A 123 -10.09 -5.25 0.24
CA ILE A 123 -10.49 -4.97 1.63
C ILE A 123 -12.01 -4.97 1.77
N THR A 124 -12.75 -4.40 0.81
CA THR A 124 -14.23 -4.44 0.82
C THR A 124 -14.77 -5.86 0.67
N ALA A 125 -14.14 -6.68 -0.20
CA ALA A 125 -14.49 -8.08 -0.38
C ALA A 125 -14.22 -8.88 0.90
N LEU A 126 -13.07 -8.65 1.54
CA LEU A 126 -12.71 -9.28 2.81
C LEU A 126 -13.72 -8.93 3.91
N LYS A 127 -14.08 -7.65 4.07
CA LYS A 127 -15.12 -7.23 5.03
C LYS A 127 -16.44 -7.97 4.81
N LYS A 128 -16.87 -8.11 3.55
CA LYS A 128 -18.10 -8.84 3.20
C LYS A 128 -18.00 -10.34 3.54
N MET A 129 -16.84 -10.97 3.30
CA MET A 129 -16.60 -12.38 3.63
C MET A 129 -16.56 -12.62 5.14
N THR A 130 -15.84 -11.79 5.90
CA THR A 130 -15.75 -11.90 7.36
C THR A 130 -17.09 -11.62 8.03
N ALA A 131 -17.88 -10.66 7.54
CA ALA A 131 -19.23 -10.41 8.05
C ALA A 131 -20.18 -11.60 7.84
N ARG A 132 -20.03 -12.35 6.75
CA ARG A 132 -20.86 -13.53 6.44
C ARG A 132 -20.56 -14.72 7.35
N ASN A 133 -19.30 -14.89 7.78
CA ASN A 133 -18.87 -15.98 8.67
C ASN A 133 -19.33 -15.82 10.14
N VAL A 134 -19.85 -14.65 10.55
CA VAL A 134 -20.38 -14.44 11.90
C VAL A 134 -21.85 -14.85 12.02
N THR A 135 -22.55 -15.00 10.89
CA THR A 135 -23.99 -15.36 10.82
C THR A 135 -24.24 -16.80 10.36
N GLY A 136 -23.20 -17.60 10.13
CA GLY A 136 -23.27 -18.99 9.67
C GLY A 136 -22.87 -19.98 10.74
#